data_AF-A0A922XNG4-F1
#
_entry.id   AF-A0A922XNG4-F1
#
_cell.length_a   1.000
_cell.length_b   1.000
_cell.length_c   1.000
_cell.angle_alpha   90.00
_cell.angle_beta   90.00
_cell.angle_gamma   90.00
#
_symmetry.space_group_name_H-M   'P 1'
#
loop_
_entity.id
_entity.type
_entity.pdbx_description
1 polymer ?
#
loop_
_entity_poly.entity_id
_entity_poly.type
_entity_poly.pdbx_seq_one_letter_code
_entity_poly.pdbx_strand_id
1 'polypeptide(L)'
;ELLLTYAERFYQRQFITRKKSNHQILDRLEKWLTDYFNSEDVVKKGLPTVHCISEALNISPTYLRSLLKSLTGLSTQQHIHEKLIEKAKEKLSTTDLSVSEIAYELGFGHSQSFSKLFKTKTSLSPLEFRQSFN
;
A
#
# COMPACT_ATOMS: atom_id res chain seq x y z
N GLU A 1 -20.80 -5.58 41.18
CA GLU A 1 -20.05 -4.46 40.59
C GLU A 1 -18.62 -4.82 40.17
N LEU A 2 -17.85 -5.59 40.97
CA LEU A 2 -16.46 -5.96 40.68
C LEU A 2 -16.24 -6.65 39.30
N LEU A 3 -17.18 -7.51 38.88
CA LEU A 3 -17.08 -8.29 37.63
C LEU A 3 -17.30 -7.42 36.39
N LEU A 4 -18.18 -6.42 36.49
CA LEU A 4 -18.42 -5.43 35.43
C LEU A 4 -17.19 -4.54 35.24
N THR A 5 -16.61 -4.03 36.34
CA THR A 5 -15.37 -3.23 36.29
C THR A 5 -14.18 -4.02 35.75
N TYR A 6 -14.10 -5.33 36.04
CA TYR A 6 -13.06 -6.19 35.49
C TYR A 6 -13.24 -6.45 33.99
N ALA A 7 -14.47 -6.74 33.55
CA ALA A 7 -14.79 -6.91 32.13
C ALA A 7 -14.51 -5.64 31.33
N GLU A 8 -14.88 -4.47 31.87
CA GLU A 8 -14.68 -3.18 31.21
C GLU A 8 -13.18 -2.81 31.12
N ARG A 9 -12.40 -3.05 32.17
CA ARG A 9 -10.94 -2.88 32.15
C ARG A 9 -10.25 -3.83 31.18
N PHE A 10 -10.66 -5.09 31.13
CA PHE A 10 -10.11 -6.07 30.19
C PHE A 10 -10.44 -5.67 28.74
N TYR A 11 -11.67 -5.24 28.48
CA TYR A 11 -12.10 -4.73 27.19
C TYR A 11 -11.25 -3.53 26.79
N GLN A 12 -11.19 -2.47 27.60
CA GLN A 12 -10.40 -1.27 27.29
C GLN A 12 -8.91 -1.58 27.07
N ARG A 13 -8.32 -2.47 27.87
CA ARG A 13 -6.91 -2.86 27.73
C ARG A 13 -6.65 -3.70 26.47
N GLN A 14 -7.60 -4.54 26.05
CA GLN A 14 -7.58 -5.19 24.73
C GLN A 14 -7.60 -4.15 23.61
N PHE A 15 -8.43 -3.11 23.68
CA PHE A 15 -8.47 -2.06 22.65
C PHE A 15 -7.19 -1.22 22.61
N ILE A 16 -6.59 -0.86 23.75
CA ILE A 16 -5.32 -0.12 23.82
C ILE A 16 -4.17 -0.95 23.23
N THR A 17 -4.07 -2.23 23.61
CA THR A 17 -3.01 -3.12 23.12
C THR A 17 -3.19 -3.45 21.65
N ARG A 18 -4.44 -3.69 21.20
CA ARG A 18 -4.77 -3.90 19.79
C ARG A 18 -4.50 -2.65 18.97
N LYS A 19 -4.83 -1.44 19.43
CA LYS A 19 -4.53 -0.20 18.70
C LYS A 19 -3.02 -0.05 18.48
N LYS A 20 -2.20 -0.26 19.52
CA LYS A 20 -0.74 -0.22 19.40
C LYS A 20 -0.20 -1.29 18.43
N SER A 21 -0.64 -2.54 18.56
CA SER A 21 -0.21 -3.64 17.68
C SER A 21 -0.66 -3.44 16.23
N ASN A 22 -1.85 -2.89 16.03
CA ASN A 22 -2.44 -2.65 14.72
C ASN A 22 -1.71 -1.52 13.97
N HIS A 23 -1.36 -0.42 14.66
CA HIS A 23 -0.52 0.63 14.08
C HIS A 23 0.88 0.12 13.74
N GLN A 24 1.48 -0.73 14.58
CA GLN A 24 2.76 -1.36 14.25
C GLN A 24 2.72 -2.23 12.99
N ILE A 25 1.58 -2.90 12.71
CA ILE A 25 1.42 -3.69 11.48
C ILE A 25 1.29 -2.76 10.27
N LEU A 26 0.61 -1.62 10.40
CA LEU A 26 0.56 -0.60 9.34
C LEU A 26 1.96 -0.05 9.04
N ASP A 27 2.72 0.36 10.07
CA ASP A 27 4.07 0.89 9.88
C ASP A 27 4.99 -0.15 9.18
N ARG A 28 4.86 -1.42 9.57
CA ARG A 28 5.60 -2.52 8.92
C ARG A 28 5.16 -2.75 7.48
N LEU A 29 3.87 -2.64 7.20
CA LEU A 29 3.33 -2.74 5.84
C LEU A 29 3.84 -1.61 4.95
N GLU A 30 3.81 -0.37 5.43
CA GLU A 30 4.33 0.80 4.69
C GLU A 30 5.83 0.69 4.44
N LYS A 31 6.59 0.26 5.46
CA LYS A 31 8.02 0.01 5.32
C LYS A 31 8.30 -1.08 4.29
N TRP A 32 7.61 -2.23 4.40
CA TRP A 32 7.80 -3.33 3.47
C TRP A 32 7.43 -2.94 2.04
N LEU A 33 6.32 -2.22 1.83
CA LEU A 33 5.94 -1.73 0.51
C LEU A 33 6.99 -0.76 -0.04
N THR A 34 7.50 0.15 0.80
CA THR A 34 8.55 1.09 0.39
C THR A 34 9.83 0.36 -0.02
N ASP A 35 10.26 -0.61 0.78
CA ASP A 35 11.45 -1.43 0.50
C ASP A 35 11.24 -2.26 -0.78
N TYR A 36 10.06 -2.86 -0.96
CA TYR A 36 9.70 -3.62 -2.15
C TYR A 36 9.72 -2.74 -3.41
N PHE A 37 9.12 -1.54 -3.36
CA PHE A 37 9.07 -0.64 -4.52
C PHE A 37 10.41 0.05 -4.84
N ASN A 38 11.32 0.10 -3.88
CA ASN A 38 12.68 0.62 -4.09
C ASN A 38 13.65 -0.46 -4.57
N SER A 39 13.35 -1.74 -4.37
CA SER A 39 14.20 -2.83 -4.84
C SER A 39 13.94 -3.18 -6.31
N GLU A 40 14.94 -3.74 -6.99
CA GLU A 40 14.79 -4.28 -8.35
C GLU A 40 13.81 -5.48 -8.43
N ASP A 41 13.29 -5.96 -7.30
CA ASP A 41 12.32 -7.06 -7.26
C ASP A 41 11.01 -6.70 -7.96
N VAL A 42 10.61 -5.42 -8.00
CA VAL A 42 9.39 -4.99 -8.71
C VAL A 42 9.45 -5.37 -10.18
N VAL A 43 10.61 -5.20 -10.81
CA VAL A 43 10.81 -5.47 -12.24
C VAL A 43 10.79 -6.98 -12.51
N LYS A 44 11.33 -7.78 -11.58
CA LYS A 44 11.46 -9.25 -11.76
C LYS A 44 10.23 -10.04 -11.33
N LYS A 45 9.58 -9.63 -10.23
CA LYS A 45 8.44 -10.34 -9.60
C LYS A 45 7.10 -9.67 -9.87
N GLY A 46 7.09 -8.44 -10.38
CA GLY A 46 5.87 -7.68 -10.62
C GLY A 46 5.26 -7.09 -9.35
N LEU A 47 3.97 -6.75 -9.42
CA LEU A 47 3.25 -6.13 -8.31
C LEU A 47 3.07 -7.08 -7.12
N PRO A 48 3.25 -6.60 -5.88
CA PRO A 48 3.11 -7.45 -4.70
C PRO A 48 1.64 -7.87 -4.53
N THR A 49 1.45 -9.13 -4.15
CA THR A 49 0.12 -9.68 -3.84
C THR A 49 -0.14 -9.67 -2.33
N VAL A 50 -1.41 -9.78 -1.94
CA VAL A 50 -1.81 -9.91 -0.53
C VAL A 50 -1.08 -11.07 0.15
N HIS A 51 -0.84 -12.17 -0.58
CA HIS A 51 -0.14 -13.33 -0.05
C HIS A 51 1.32 -13.01 0.29
N CYS A 52 2.05 -12.38 -0.64
CA CYS A 52 3.44 -11.96 -0.45
C CYS A 52 3.61 -11.04 0.77
N ILE A 53 2.70 -10.06 0.91
CA ILE A 53 2.71 -9.15 2.06
C ILE A 53 2.42 -9.90 3.36
N SER A 54 1.44 -10.81 3.34
CA SER A 54 1.05 -11.57 4.53
C SER A 54 2.16 -12.50 5.02
N GLU A 55 2.89 -13.12 4.09
CA GLU A 55 4.04 -13.97 4.36
C GLU A 55 5.19 -13.14 4.97
N ALA A 56 5.52 -12.00 4.35
CA ALA A 56 6.57 -11.10 4.86
C ALA A 56 6.26 -10.55 6.26
N LEU A 57 4.99 -10.26 6.54
CA LEU A 57 4.55 -9.75 7.84
C LEU A 57 4.24 -10.85 8.87
N ASN A 58 4.39 -12.14 8.50
CA ASN A 58 4.07 -13.30 9.33
C ASN A 58 2.64 -13.27 9.90
N ILE A 59 1.66 -12.93 9.07
CA ILE A 59 0.24 -12.85 9.44
C ILE A 59 -0.62 -13.53 8.38
N SER A 60 -1.81 -13.99 8.75
CA SER A 60 -2.70 -14.60 7.76
C SER A 60 -3.26 -13.53 6.78
N PRO A 61 -3.44 -13.85 5.48
CA PRO A 61 -4.04 -12.95 4.51
C PRO A 61 -5.41 -12.41 4.95
N THR A 62 -6.20 -13.27 5.59
CA THR A 62 -7.53 -12.93 6.12
C THR A 62 -7.44 -11.93 7.26
N TYR A 63 -6.48 -12.12 8.18
CA TYR A 63 -6.26 -11.17 9.28
C TYR A 63 -5.76 -9.83 8.74
N LEU A 64 -4.79 -9.82 7.83
CA LEU A 64 -4.29 -8.61 7.19
C LEU A 64 -5.43 -7.82 6.51
N ARG A 65 -6.28 -8.49 5.75
CA ARG A 65 -7.40 -7.85 5.04
C ARG A 65 -8.41 -7.22 6.00
N SER A 66 -8.78 -7.95 7.06
CA SER A 66 -9.70 -7.46 8.09
C SER A 66 -9.10 -6.32 8.91
N LEU A 67 -7.82 -6.43 9.25
CA LEU A 67 -7.09 -5.42 10.01
C LEU A 67 -6.96 -4.11 9.22
N LEU A 68 -6.53 -4.15 7.96
CA LEU A 68 -6.42 -2.95 7.14
C LEU A 68 -7.78 -2.29 6.92
N LYS A 69 -8.82 -3.09 6.63
CA LYS A 69 -10.17 -2.56 6.46
C LYS A 69 -10.72 -1.93 7.76
N SER A 70 -10.42 -2.52 8.91
CA SER A 70 -10.80 -1.99 10.22
C SER A 70 -10.08 -0.69 10.58
N LEU A 71 -8.82 -0.52 10.17
CA LEU A 71 -7.99 0.61 10.59
C LEU A 71 -8.09 1.80 9.63
N THR A 72 -8.06 1.53 8.33
CA THR A 72 -7.98 2.57 7.31
C THR A 72 -9.23 2.63 6.43
N GLY A 73 -10.14 1.67 6.55
CA GLY A 73 -11.30 1.53 5.67
C GLY A 73 -10.98 0.96 4.29
N LEU A 74 -9.69 0.71 3.98
CA LEU A 74 -9.22 0.31 2.67
C LEU A 74 -8.84 -1.17 2.61
N SER A 75 -9.01 -1.75 1.43
CA SER A 75 -8.54 -3.11 1.13
C SER A 75 -7.02 -3.15 0.93
N THR A 76 -6.39 -4.29 1.18
CA THR A 76 -4.95 -4.49 0.95
C THR A 76 -4.53 -4.11 -0.48
N GLN A 77 -5.35 -4.42 -1.47
CA GLN A 77 -5.07 -4.07 -2.86
C GLN A 77 -5.14 -2.56 -3.11
N GLN A 78 -6.03 -1.83 -2.42
CA GLN A 78 -6.05 -0.37 -2.49
C GLN A 78 -4.78 0.23 -1.90
N HIS A 79 -4.28 -0.27 -0.77
CA HIS A 79 -2.99 0.15 -0.20
C HIS A 79 -1.83 -0.03 -1.18
N ILE A 80 -1.76 -1.18 -1.85
CA ILE A 80 -0.75 -1.43 -2.89
C ILE A 80 -0.88 -0.40 -4.02
N HIS A 81 -2.10 -0.15 -4.51
CA HIS A 81 -2.33 0.82 -5.57
C HIS A 81 -2.02 2.25 -5.15
N GLU A 82 -2.32 2.65 -3.91
CA GLU A 82 -1.96 3.98 -3.41
C GLU A 82 -0.45 4.17 -3.36
N LYS A 83 0.29 3.19 -2.81
CA LYS A 83 1.75 3.27 -2.76
C LYS A 83 2.39 3.27 -4.15
N LEU A 84 1.83 2.49 -5.07
CA LEU A 84 2.23 2.49 -6.47
C LEU A 84 2.02 3.86 -7.12
N ILE A 85 0.87 4.49 -6.88
CA ILE A 85 0.57 5.82 -7.43
C ILE A 85 1.46 6.89 -6.80
N GLU A 86 1.76 6.81 -5.51
CA GLU A 86 2.72 7.68 -4.83
C GLU A 86 4.10 7.61 -5.49
N LYS A 87 4.62 6.39 -5.71
CA LYS A 87 5.90 6.14 -6.41
C LYS A 87 5.87 6.58 -7.86
N ALA A 88 4.75 6.39 -8.54
CA ALA A 88 4.57 6.86 -9.91
C ALA A 88 4.63 8.39 -10.00
N LYS A 89 3.95 9.09 -9.09
CA LYS A 89 4.00 10.56 -9.01
C LYS A 89 5.41 11.04 -8.73
N GLU A 90 6.09 10.43 -7.75
CA GLU A 90 7.49 10.72 -7.44
C GLU A 90 8.37 10.61 -8.69
N LYS A 91 8.30 9.50 -9.44
CA LYS A 91 9.07 9.30 -10.68
C LYS A 91 8.69 10.29 -11.79
N LEU A 92 7.40 10.56 -11.99
CA LEU A 92 6.92 11.50 -13.01
C LEU A 92 7.38 12.94 -12.75
N SER A 93 7.57 13.33 -11.49
CA SER A 93 8.00 14.67 -11.09
C SER A 93 9.52 14.82 -10.95
N THR A 94 10.27 13.73 -10.73
CA THR A 94 11.71 13.77 -10.44
C THR A 94 12.59 13.26 -11.57
N THR A 95 12.03 12.52 -12.53
CA THR A 95 12.80 11.88 -13.59
C THR A 95 12.32 12.30 -14.98
N ASP A 96 13.21 12.21 -15.96
CA ASP A 96 12.87 12.46 -17.35
C ASP A 96 12.32 11.25 -18.11
N LEU A 97 12.22 10.11 -17.43
CA LEU A 97 11.79 8.83 -18.00
C LEU A 97 10.44 8.92 -18.70
N SER A 98 10.31 8.19 -19.79
CA SER A 98 9.05 8.05 -20.50
C SER A 98 8.02 7.30 -19.65
N VAL A 99 6.74 7.51 -19.94
CA VAL A 99 5.63 6.80 -19.26
C VAL A 99 5.77 5.28 -19.40
N SER A 100 6.37 4.81 -20.50
CA SER A 100 6.63 3.39 -20.73
C SER A 100 7.73 2.84 -19.84
N GLU A 101 8.82 3.59 -19.65
CA GLU A 101 9.92 3.20 -18.75
C GLU A 101 9.44 3.19 -17.29
N ILE A 102 8.71 4.23 -16.87
CA ILE A 102 8.13 4.29 -15.52
C ILE A 102 7.17 3.13 -15.28
N ALA A 103 6.33 2.79 -16.26
CA ALA A 103 5.44 1.64 -16.14
C ALA A 103 6.23 0.33 -15.96
N TYR A 104 7.31 0.15 -16.72
CA TYR A 104 8.16 -1.03 -16.62
C TYR A 104 8.86 -1.13 -15.26
N GLU A 105 9.42 -0.02 -14.75
CA GLU A 105 10.04 0.03 -13.43
C GLU A 105 9.03 -0.25 -12.29
N LEU A 106 7.78 0.13 -12.47
CA LEU A 106 6.68 -0.16 -11.53
C LEU A 106 6.11 -1.58 -11.68
N GLY A 107 6.72 -2.43 -12.52
CA GLY A 107 6.36 -3.83 -12.66
C GLY A 107 5.16 -4.08 -13.57
N PHE A 108 4.80 -3.12 -14.42
CA PHE A 108 3.80 -3.34 -15.48
C PHE A 108 4.47 -3.84 -16.75
N GLY A 109 3.93 -4.92 -17.33
CA GLY A 109 4.35 -5.39 -18.65
C GLY A 109 3.92 -4.45 -19.79
N HIS A 110 2.90 -3.61 -19.58
CA HIS A 110 2.35 -2.71 -20.58
C HIS A 110 2.01 -1.34 -19.99
N SER A 111 2.44 -0.27 -20.66
CA SER A 111 2.23 1.11 -20.22
C SER A 111 0.77 1.57 -20.28
N GLN A 112 -0.06 0.94 -21.12
CA GLN A 112 -1.50 1.21 -21.18
C GLN A 112 -2.22 0.83 -19.88
N SER A 113 -1.86 -0.31 -19.27
CA SER A 113 -2.44 -0.77 -18.01
C SER A 113 -2.10 0.19 -16.87
N PHE A 114 -0.83 0.63 -16.81
CA PHE A 114 -0.39 1.66 -15.88
C PHE A 114 -1.15 2.97 -16.09
N SER A 115 -1.22 3.46 -17.33
CA SER A 115 -1.89 4.74 -17.65
C SER A 115 -3.37 4.72 -17.27
N LYS A 116 -4.07 3.60 -17.51
CA LYS A 116 -5.47 3.43 -17.11
C LYS A 116 -5.62 3.48 -15.59
N LEU A 117 -4.79 2.73 -14.86
CA LEU A 117 -4.82 2.71 -13.40
C LEU A 117 -4.49 4.09 -12.81
N PHE A 118 -3.47 4.76 -13.34
CA PHE A 118 -3.07 6.11 -12.94
C PHE A 118 -4.19 7.12 -13.14
N LYS A 119 -4.83 7.11 -14.33
CA LYS A 119 -5.97 7.98 -14.63
C LYS A 119 -7.17 7.70 -13.73
N THR A 120 -7.49 6.43 -13.46
CA THR A 120 -8.58 6.08 -12.54
C THR A 120 -8.31 6.55 -11.11
N LYS A 121 -7.05 6.62 -10.67
CA LYS A 121 -6.68 6.99 -9.31
C LYS A 121 -6.41 8.47 -9.09
N THR A 122 -5.95 9.18 -10.12
CA THR A 122 -5.52 10.58 -10.03
C THR A 122 -6.39 11.54 -10.83
N SER A 123 -7.35 11.02 -11.61
CA SER A 123 -8.17 11.75 -12.59
C SER A 123 -7.41 12.36 -13.76
N LEU A 124 -6.08 12.29 -13.76
CA LEU A 124 -5.18 12.82 -14.79
C LEU A 124 -4.40 11.67 -15.44
N SER A 125 -4.06 11.79 -16.72
CA SER A 125 -3.11 10.86 -17.33
C SER A 125 -1.69 11.11 -16.80
N PRO A 126 -0.79 10.12 -16.88
CA PRO A 126 0.61 10.31 -16.48
C PRO A 126 1.30 11.49 -17.17
N LEU A 127 0.97 11.72 -18.46
CA LEU A 127 1.50 12.85 -19.23
C LEU A 127 0.94 14.19 -18.76
N GLU A 128 -0.38 14.30 -18.58
CA GLU A 128 -1.02 15.52 -18.05
C GLU A 128 -0.48 15.85 -16.65
N PHE A 129 -0.27 14.82 -15.81
CA PHE A 129 0.34 15.01 -14.50
C PHE A 129 1.75 15.57 -14.62
N ARG A 130 2.62 14.99 -15.47
CA ARG A 130 3.98 15.51 -15.68
C ARG A 130 3.99 16.95 -16.19
N GLN A 131 3.08 17.29 -17.12
CA GLN A 131 2.93 18.65 -17.63
C GLN A 131 2.47 19.65 -16.57
N SER A 132 1.79 19.22 -15.50
CA SER A 132 1.37 20.12 -14.42
C SER A 132 2.51 20.57 -13.49
N PHE A 133 3.69 19.92 -13.57
CA PHE A 133 4.87 20.26 -12.76
C PHE A 133 5.96 20.99 -13.56
N ASN A 134 5.84 21.04 -14.89
CA ASN A 134 6.73 21.80 -15.78
C ASN A 134 6.15 23.19 -16.06
#